data_AF-A0A537VPD8-F1
#
_entry.id   AF-A0A537VPD8-F1
#
_cell.length_a   1.000
_cell.length_b   1.000
_cell.length_c   1.000
_cell.angle_alpha   90.00
_cell.angle_beta   90.00
_cell.angle_gamma   90.00
#
_symmetry.space_group_name_H-M   'P 1'
#
loop_
_entity.id
_entity.type
_entity.pdbx_description
1 polymer ?
#
loop_
_entity_poly.entity_id
_entity_poly.type
_entity_poly.pdbx_seq_one_letter_code
_entity_poly.pdbx_strand_id
1 'polypeptide(L)'
;MTGSLLDDAFAHHVWATMRLIDACLPLSPDQLGSGVPGTYGSILETMRHLVGGDSDYLSIMTGDRAQLVDADEMDLPALRVAMENKAALWSGLLARDLDPDAMVHELDEDDGYERDATVGVRLAQALHHGTDHRSQICTALTALGVDPPGIDVWNFGVQAGRMIEILPTT
;
A
#
# COMPACT_ATOMS: atom_id res chain seq x y z
N MET A 1 8.70 21.74 12.06
CA MET A 1 7.55 21.43 11.19
C MET A 1 6.66 20.51 11.98
N THR A 2 5.38 20.87 12.14
CA THR A 2 4.38 19.95 12.69
C THR A 2 4.12 18.87 11.64
N GLY A 3 4.16 17.59 12.02
CA GLY A 3 3.90 16.48 11.10
C GLY A 3 2.50 16.52 10.50
N SER A 4 2.29 15.82 9.39
CA SER A 4 0.98 15.70 8.75
C SER A 4 0.05 14.80 9.58
N LEU A 5 -1.26 15.07 9.57
CA LEU A 5 -2.25 14.16 10.14
C LEU A 5 -2.30 12.80 9.42
N LEU A 6 -1.69 12.71 8.22
CA LEU A 6 -1.62 11.48 7.43
C LEU A 6 -0.30 10.72 7.63
N ASP A 7 0.65 11.23 8.42
CA ASP A 7 1.98 10.60 8.58
C ASP A 7 1.85 9.16 9.06
N ASP A 8 1.07 8.91 10.12
CA ASP A 8 0.90 7.57 10.67
C ASP A 8 0.09 6.66 9.72
N ALA A 9 -0.82 7.21 8.92
CA ALA A 9 -1.61 6.45 7.94
C ALA A 9 -0.75 5.94 6.78
N PHE A 10 0.13 6.77 6.22
CA PHE A 10 1.04 6.34 5.15
C PHE A 10 2.21 5.49 5.67
N ALA A 11 2.70 5.76 6.88
CA ALA A 11 3.66 4.87 7.53
C ALA A 11 3.08 3.47 7.76
N HIS A 12 1.83 3.40 8.23
CA HIS A 12 1.07 2.14 8.33
C HIS A 12 0.89 1.48 6.97
N HIS A 13 0.51 2.22 5.94
CA HIS A 13 0.31 1.67 4.59
C HIS A 13 1.55 0.95 4.07
N VAL A 14 2.73 1.56 4.21
CA VAL A 14 4.00 0.94 3.82
C VAL A 14 4.34 -0.26 4.69
N TRP A 15 4.23 -0.10 6.02
CA TRP A 15 4.51 -1.16 6.98
C TRP A 15 3.62 -2.40 6.77
N ALA A 16 2.31 -2.21 6.57
CA ALA A 16 1.34 -3.28 6.41
C ALA A 16 1.59 -4.06 5.12
N THR A 17 1.89 -3.37 4.01
CA THR A 17 2.23 -4.03 2.75
C THR A 17 3.51 -4.85 2.88
N MET A 18 4.59 -4.31 3.45
CA MET A 18 5.83 -5.07 3.64
C MET A 18 5.63 -6.29 4.55
N ARG A 19 4.87 -6.13 5.65
CA ARG A 19 4.57 -7.22 6.58
C ARG A 19 3.79 -8.36 5.92
N LEU A 20 2.91 -8.02 4.98
CA LEU A 20 2.14 -9.00 4.23
C LEU A 20 2.99 -9.70 3.15
N ILE A 21 3.87 -8.95 2.47
CA ILE A 21 4.88 -9.55 1.57
C ILE A 21 5.75 -10.55 2.34
N ASP A 22 6.22 -10.17 3.54
CA ASP A 22 7.05 -11.03 4.40
C ASP A 22 6.31 -12.32 4.80
N ALA A 23 5.00 -12.24 5.05
CA ALA A 23 4.17 -13.41 5.35
C ALA A 23 3.97 -14.33 4.12
N CYS A 24 4.05 -13.79 2.90
CA CYS A 24 3.91 -14.55 1.66
C CYS A 24 5.22 -15.15 1.16
N LEU A 25 6.40 -14.67 1.60
CA LEU A 25 7.71 -15.18 1.15
C LEU A 25 7.89 -16.71 1.28
N PRO A 26 7.39 -17.41 2.32
CA PRO A 26 7.55 -18.85 2.45
C PRO A 26 6.60 -19.69 1.58
N LEU A 27 5.63 -19.07 0.90
CA LEU A 27 4.63 -19.79 0.12
C LEU A 27 5.24 -20.37 -1.17
N SER A 28 4.72 -21.53 -1.59
CA SER A 28 5.12 -22.13 -2.86
C SER A 28 4.58 -21.32 -4.06
N PRO A 29 5.15 -21.47 -5.27
CA PRO A 29 4.61 -20.85 -6.47
C PRO A 29 3.13 -21.16 -6.71
N ASP A 30 2.70 -22.39 -6.46
CA ASP A 30 1.29 -22.80 -6.60
C ASP A 30 0.38 -22.08 -5.60
N GLN A 31 0.85 -21.87 -4.36
CA GLN A 31 0.13 -21.11 -3.35
C GLN A 31 0.06 -19.63 -3.71
N LEU A 32 1.16 -19.04 -4.20
CA LEU A 32 1.20 -17.65 -4.66
C LEU A 32 0.32 -17.40 -5.88
N GLY A 33 0.18 -18.41 -6.75
CA GLY A 33 -0.71 -18.42 -7.91
C GLY A 33 -2.17 -18.74 -7.57
N SER A 34 -2.50 -19.01 -6.31
CA SER A 34 -3.89 -19.26 -5.91
C SER A 34 -4.66 -17.95 -5.71
N GLY A 35 -5.92 -17.94 -6.13
CA GLY A 35 -6.86 -16.82 -5.97
C GLY A 35 -8.17 -17.28 -5.35
N VAL A 36 -8.93 -16.34 -4.78
CA VAL A 36 -10.24 -16.59 -4.18
C VAL A 36 -11.29 -15.81 -4.97
N PRO A 37 -12.44 -16.40 -5.35
CA PRO A 37 -13.50 -15.66 -6.02
C PRO A 37 -13.87 -14.38 -5.26
N GLY A 38 -13.83 -13.25 -5.94
CA GLY A 38 -14.09 -11.93 -5.34
C GLY A 38 -12.84 -11.15 -4.91
N THR A 39 -11.64 -11.74 -4.99
CA THR A 39 -10.36 -11.00 -4.90
C THR A 39 -9.90 -10.54 -6.28
N TYR A 40 -8.94 -9.61 -6.33
CA TYR A 40 -8.38 -9.07 -7.57
C TYR A 40 -7.83 -10.15 -8.50
N GLY A 41 -7.08 -11.09 -7.94
CA GLY A 41 -6.52 -12.23 -8.67
C GLY A 41 -5.87 -13.19 -7.70
N SER A 42 -4.78 -13.81 -8.15
CA SER A 42 -3.89 -14.57 -7.27
C SER A 42 -3.23 -13.68 -6.21
N ILE A 43 -2.62 -14.30 -5.20
CA ILE A 43 -1.86 -13.57 -4.17
C ILE A 43 -0.76 -12.71 -4.83
N LEU A 44 0.00 -13.29 -5.76
CA LEU A 44 1.09 -12.57 -6.43
C LEU A 44 0.56 -11.44 -7.33
N GLU A 45 -0.48 -11.68 -8.13
CA GLU A 45 -1.09 -10.62 -8.95
C GLU A 45 -1.63 -9.48 -8.09
N THR A 46 -2.27 -9.80 -6.97
CA THR A 46 -2.79 -8.78 -6.04
C THR A 46 -1.66 -7.97 -5.39
N MET A 47 -0.52 -8.61 -5.06
CA MET A 47 0.66 -7.92 -4.55
C MET A 47 1.30 -6.99 -5.58
N ARG A 48 1.45 -7.46 -6.82
CA ARG A 48 1.97 -6.67 -7.93
C ARG A 48 1.08 -5.45 -8.19
N HIS A 49 -0.24 -5.67 -8.28
CA HIS A 49 -1.22 -4.60 -8.45
C HIS A 49 -1.17 -3.56 -7.31
N LEU A 50 -1.08 -4.03 -6.06
CA LEU A 50 -0.97 -3.15 -4.89
C LEU A 50 0.29 -2.27 -4.95
N VAL A 51 1.45 -2.86 -5.22
CA VAL A 51 2.72 -2.11 -5.25
C VAL A 51 2.81 -1.22 -6.50
N GLY A 52 2.36 -1.71 -7.66
CA GLY A 52 2.29 -0.91 -8.89
C GLY A 52 1.38 0.31 -8.71
N GLY A 53 0.14 0.11 -8.25
CA GLY A 53 -0.80 1.21 -8.03
C GLY A 53 -0.30 2.25 -7.02
N ASP A 54 0.38 1.83 -5.95
CA ASP A 54 1.01 2.79 -5.03
C ASP A 54 2.15 3.61 -5.68
N SER A 55 2.88 3.02 -6.63
CA SER A 55 3.89 3.74 -7.42
C SER A 55 3.24 4.74 -8.36
N ASP A 56 2.12 4.39 -8.99
CA ASP A 56 1.35 5.29 -9.84
C ASP A 56 0.83 6.49 -9.03
N TYR A 57 0.25 6.24 -7.86
CA TYR A 57 -0.21 7.32 -6.97
C TYR A 57 0.93 8.24 -6.54
N LEU A 58 2.10 7.70 -6.18
CA LEU A 58 3.29 8.51 -5.88
C LEU A 58 3.73 9.34 -7.08
N SER A 59 3.84 8.71 -8.26
CA SER A 59 4.25 9.38 -9.51
C SER A 59 3.34 10.56 -9.83
N ILE A 60 2.02 10.36 -9.76
CA ILE A 60 1.03 11.42 -10.02
C ILE A 60 1.13 12.54 -8.99
N MET A 61 1.22 12.20 -7.70
CA MET A 61 1.25 13.20 -6.62
C MET A 61 2.55 14.00 -6.54
N THR A 62 3.65 13.40 -7.00
CA THR A 62 4.96 14.06 -7.06
C THR A 62 5.21 14.75 -8.40
N GLY A 63 4.50 14.35 -9.46
CA GLY A 63 4.78 14.72 -10.84
C GLY A 63 6.06 14.08 -11.39
N ASP A 64 6.57 13.03 -10.73
CA ASP A 64 7.83 12.38 -11.06
C ASP A 64 7.62 10.93 -11.49
N ARG A 65 7.72 10.71 -12.82
CA ARG A 65 7.60 9.37 -13.41
C ARG A 65 8.72 8.42 -13.00
N ALA A 66 9.82 8.90 -12.41
CA ALA A 66 10.86 8.02 -11.87
C ALA A 66 10.36 7.16 -10.70
N GLN A 67 9.19 7.46 -10.13
CA GLN A 67 8.56 6.66 -9.08
C GLN A 67 7.78 5.45 -9.63
N LEU A 68 7.54 5.39 -10.93
CA LEU A 68 6.87 4.25 -11.57
C LEU A 68 7.73 2.99 -11.49
N VAL A 69 7.07 1.86 -11.32
CA VAL A 69 7.69 0.54 -11.34
C VAL A 69 6.90 -0.38 -12.25
N ASP A 70 7.59 -1.20 -13.02
CA ASP A 70 6.97 -2.31 -13.75
C ASP A 70 6.80 -3.49 -12.78
N ALA A 71 5.67 -3.53 -12.08
CA ALA A 71 5.39 -4.53 -11.05
C ALA A 71 5.03 -5.90 -11.63
N ASP A 72 4.58 -5.97 -12.89
CA ASP A 72 4.00 -7.18 -13.47
C ASP A 72 5.00 -8.34 -13.54
N GLU A 73 6.28 -8.03 -13.70
CA GLU A 73 7.37 -9.01 -13.75
C GLU A 73 8.08 -9.21 -12.40
N MET A 74 7.72 -8.45 -11.36
CA MET A 74 8.42 -8.50 -10.07
C MET A 74 8.02 -9.71 -9.23
N ASP A 75 8.98 -10.30 -8.52
CA ASP A 75 8.74 -11.28 -7.48
C ASP A 75 8.57 -10.61 -6.10
N LEU A 76 8.19 -11.38 -5.07
CA LEU A 76 7.98 -10.85 -3.73
C LEU A 76 9.19 -10.10 -3.16
N PRO A 77 10.45 -10.59 -3.26
CA PRO A 77 11.63 -9.83 -2.86
C PRO A 77 11.76 -8.47 -3.56
N ALA A 78 11.56 -8.41 -4.88
CA ALA A 78 11.63 -7.15 -5.63
C ALA A 78 10.51 -6.18 -5.20
N LEU A 79 9.29 -6.68 -5.04
CA LEU A 79 8.14 -5.90 -4.56
C LEU A 79 8.39 -5.34 -3.15
N ARG A 80 9.04 -6.12 -2.27
CA ARG A 80 9.39 -5.70 -0.92
C ARG A 80 10.35 -4.51 -0.94
N VAL A 81 11.40 -4.58 -1.75
CA VAL A 81 12.39 -3.49 -1.91
C VAL A 81 11.73 -2.24 -2.47
N ALA A 82 10.87 -2.39 -3.47
CA ALA A 82 10.11 -1.27 -4.02
C ALA A 82 9.26 -0.61 -2.93
N MET A 83 8.56 -1.39 -2.11
CA MET A 83 7.74 -0.87 -1.01
C MET A 83 8.54 -0.17 0.09
N GLU A 84 9.71 -0.70 0.45
CA GLU A 84 10.58 -0.10 1.46
C GLU A 84 11.01 1.32 1.07
N ASN A 85 11.36 1.54 -0.20
CA ASN A 85 11.76 2.85 -0.72
C ASN A 85 10.64 3.90 -0.62
N LYS A 86 9.37 3.47 -0.61
CA LYS A 86 8.20 4.35 -0.62
C LYS A 86 7.93 5.03 0.71
N ALA A 87 8.43 4.50 1.82
CA ALA A 87 8.29 5.13 3.13
C ALA A 87 8.84 6.57 3.14
N ALA A 88 10.05 6.75 2.60
CA ALA A 88 10.69 8.06 2.56
C ALA A 88 10.03 9.00 1.56
N LEU A 89 9.54 8.47 0.43
CA LEU A 89 8.87 9.25 -0.61
C LEU A 89 7.53 9.80 -0.14
N TRP A 90 6.69 8.96 0.46
CA TRP A 90 5.42 9.40 1.05
C TRP A 90 5.66 10.41 2.18
N SER A 91 6.62 10.15 3.07
CA SER A 91 6.97 11.09 4.14
C SER A 91 7.45 12.44 3.59
N GLY A 92 8.27 12.42 2.53
CA GLY A 92 8.76 13.63 1.87
C GLY A 92 7.65 14.42 1.19
N LEU A 93 6.70 13.75 0.55
CA LEU A 93 5.51 14.38 -0.04
C LEU A 93 4.64 15.04 1.04
N LEU A 94 4.32 14.31 2.12
CA LEU A 94 3.46 14.81 3.20
C LEU A 94 4.08 15.94 4.03
N ALA A 95 5.41 16.08 4.00
CA ALA A 95 6.11 17.20 4.63
C ALA A 95 5.99 18.51 3.84
N ARG A 96 5.46 18.49 2.61
CA ARG A 96 5.22 19.69 1.80
C ARG A 96 3.95 20.41 2.28
N ASP A 97 3.84 21.69 1.94
CA ASP A 97 2.60 22.46 2.11
C ASP A 97 1.63 22.08 0.98
N LEU A 98 0.77 21.11 1.26
CA LEU A 98 -0.20 20.58 0.31
C LEU A 98 -1.56 21.25 0.54
N ASP A 99 -2.12 21.85 -0.50
CA ASP A 99 -3.53 22.28 -0.51
C ASP A 99 -4.42 21.06 -0.81
N PRO A 100 -5.26 20.60 0.15
CA PRO A 100 -6.08 19.41 -0.04
C PRO A 100 -7.13 19.57 -1.15
N ASP A 101 -7.49 20.81 -1.51
CA ASP A 101 -8.50 21.13 -2.52
C ASP A 101 -7.90 21.44 -3.90
N ALA A 102 -6.57 21.50 -4.01
CA ALA A 102 -5.89 21.69 -5.29
C ALA A 102 -6.16 20.49 -6.21
N MET A 103 -6.49 20.78 -7.47
CA MET A 103 -6.74 19.77 -8.50
C MET A 103 -5.44 19.23 -9.08
N VAL A 104 -5.34 17.91 -9.18
CA VAL A 104 -4.26 17.18 -9.85
C VAL A 104 -4.81 16.47 -11.07
N HIS A 105 -4.26 16.82 -12.23
CA HIS A 105 -4.58 16.22 -13.52
C HIS A 105 -3.74 14.95 -13.75
N GLU A 106 -4.39 13.89 -14.20
CA GLU A 106 -3.81 12.63 -14.66
C GLU A 106 -4.22 12.43 -16.12
N LEU A 107 -3.25 12.10 -16.96
CA LEU A 107 -3.43 11.70 -18.35
C LEU A 107 -2.70 10.37 -18.54
N ASP A 108 -3.44 9.35 -18.96
CA ASP A 108 -2.89 8.13 -19.50
C ASP A 108 -2.52 8.38 -20.98
N GLU A 109 -1.24 8.28 -21.30
CA GLU A 109 -0.73 8.53 -22.66
C GLU A 109 -1.05 7.38 -23.62
N ASP A 110 -1.36 6.18 -23.11
CA ASP A 110 -1.58 4.98 -23.92
C ASP A 110 -3.02 4.89 -24.44
N ASP A 111 -4.02 5.24 -23.61
CA ASP A 111 -5.44 5.18 -24.00
C ASP A 111 -6.16 6.54 -24.01
N GLY A 112 -5.48 7.61 -23.57
CA GLY A 112 -6.03 8.96 -23.52
C GLY A 112 -7.02 9.19 -22.37
N TYR A 113 -7.07 8.30 -21.38
CA TYR A 113 -7.88 8.49 -20.18
C TYR A 113 -7.40 9.71 -19.41
N GLU A 114 -8.33 10.59 -19.04
CA GLU A 114 -8.06 11.78 -18.23
C GLU A 114 -8.85 11.75 -16.93
N ARG A 115 -8.21 12.21 -15.84
CA ARG A 115 -8.85 12.40 -14.55
C ARG A 115 -8.28 13.62 -13.83
N ASP A 116 -9.18 14.53 -13.45
CA ASP A 116 -8.90 15.56 -12.47
C ASP A 116 -9.48 15.14 -11.11
N ALA A 117 -8.65 15.15 -10.06
CA ALA A 117 -9.13 14.95 -8.69
C ALA A 117 -8.32 15.80 -7.70
N THR A 118 -8.94 16.18 -6.58
CA THR A 118 -8.25 16.95 -5.55
C THR A 118 -7.13 16.14 -4.89
N VAL A 119 -6.10 16.82 -4.39
CA VAL A 119 -5.02 16.22 -3.59
C VAL A 119 -5.58 15.33 -2.47
N GLY A 120 -6.61 15.79 -1.75
CA GLY A 120 -7.24 15.02 -0.68
C GLY A 120 -7.84 13.69 -1.17
N VAL A 121 -8.55 13.70 -2.30
CA VAL A 121 -9.14 12.48 -2.89
C VAL A 121 -8.04 11.52 -3.33
N ARG A 122 -6.94 12.01 -3.93
CA ARG A 122 -5.82 11.17 -4.37
C ARG A 122 -5.13 10.46 -3.21
N LEU A 123 -4.83 11.20 -2.13
CA LEU A 123 -4.20 10.62 -0.93
C LEU A 123 -5.12 9.60 -0.25
N ALA A 124 -6.42 9.90 -0.16
CA ALA A 124 -7.40 8.96 0.37
C ALA A 124 -7.49 7.70 -0.48
N GLN A 125 -7.51 7.84 -1.81
CA GLN A 125 -7.55 6.72 -2.75
C GLN A 125 -6.34 5.79 -2.57
N ALA A 126 -5.12 6.32 -2.42
CA ALA A 126 -3.92 5.49 -2.21
C ALA A 126 -4.05 4.62 -0.94
N LEU A 127 -4.53 5.20 0.16
CA LEU A 127 -4.73 4.48 1.43
C LEU A 127 -5.85 3.44 1.35
N HIS A 128 -6.98 3.80 0.72
CA HIS A 128 -8.15 2.92 0.60
C HIS A 128 -7.89 1.77 -0.38
N HIS A 129 -7.27 2.03 -1.53
CA HIS A 129 -6.80 1.01 -2.47
C HIS A 129 -5.85 0.02 -1.79
N GLY A 130 -4.89 0.54 -1.02
CA GLY A 130 -3.99 -0.29 -0.23
C GLY A 130 -4.71 -1.19 0.76
N THR A 131 -5.68 -0.63 1.48
CA THR A 131 -6.45 -1.36 2.49
C THR A 131 -7.30 -2.47 1.87
N ASP A 132 -7.96 -2.18 0.75
CA ASP A 132 -8.79 -3.16 0.03
C ASP A 132 -7.97 -4.36 -0.42
N HIS A 133 -6.88 -4.16 -1.16
CA HIS A 133 -6.08 -5.27 -1.68
C HIS A 133 -5.32 -6.05 -0.60
N ARG A 134 -4.86 -5.39 0.47
CA ARG A 134 -4.30 -6.12 1.64
C ARG A 134 -5.35 -7.03 2.27
N SER A 135 -6.61 -6.59 2.35
CA SER A 135 -7.70 -7.44 2.89
C SER A 135 -8.00 -8.65 2.00
N GLN A 136 -7.90 -8.49 0.67
CA GLN A 136 -8.07 -9.57 -0.30
C GLN A 136 -6.95 -10.60 -0.17
N ILE A 137 -5.70 -10.16 0.03
CA ILE A 137 -4.58 -11.05 0.30
C ILE A 137 -4.77 -11.81 1.62
N CYS A 138 -5.19 -11.15 2.69
CA CYS A 138 -5.52 -11.83 3.95
C CYS A 138 -6.61 -12.89 3.76
N THR A 139 -7.62 -12.60 2.93
CA THR A 139 -8.66 -13.57 2.54
C THR A 139 -8.05 -14.77 1.79
N ALA A 140 -7.14 -14.53 0.85
CA ALA A 140 -6.46 -15.61 0.15
C ALA A 140 -5.57 -16.47 1.06
N LEU A 141 -4.83 -15.84 1.99
CA LEU A 141 -4.02 -16.54 2.99
C LEU A 141 -4.88 -17.45 3.88
N THR A 142 -5.98 -16.94 4.41
CA THR A 142 -6.89 -17.75 5.23
C THR A 142 -7.52 -18.90 4.45
N ALA A 143 -7.84 -18.71 3.17
CA ALA A 143 -8.34 -19.80 2.31
C ALA A 143 -7.31 -20.93 2.10
N LEU A 144 -6.01 -20.62 2.18
CA LEU A 144 -4.91 -21.58 2.19
C LEU A 144 -4.64 -22.22 3.56
N GLY A 145 -5.38 -21.82 4.61
CA GLY A 145 -5.13 -22.25 5.99
C GLY A 145 -3.93 -21.57 6.65
N VAL A 146 -3.47 -20.45 6.09
CA VAL A 146 -2.39 -19.61 6.65
C VAL A 146 -3.01 -18.48 7.47
N ASP A 147 -2.54 -18.30 8.70
CA ASP A 147 -2.96 -17.18 9.55
C ASP A 147 -2.35 -15.87 9.04
N PRO A 148 -3.15 -14.86 8.64
CA PRO A 148 -2.63 -13.60 8.15
C PRO A 148 -2.01 -12.78 9.29
N PRO A 149 -0.96 -11.99 9.02
CA PRO A 149 -0.37 -11.14 10.04
C PRO A 149 -1.36 -10.05 10.49
N GLY A 150 -1.28 -9.66 11.76
CA GLY A 150 -1.93 -8.43 12.24
C GLY A 150 -1.37 -7.22 11.50
N ILE A 151 -2.20 -6.57 10.69
CA ILE A 151 -1.86 -5.43 9.84
C ILE A 151 -2.77 -4.23 10.04
N ASP A 152 -3.59 -4.19 11.08
CA ASP A 152 -4.38 -2.99 11.38
C ASP A 152 -3.51 -1.86 11.95
N VAL A 153 -4.11 -0.67 12.04
CA VAL A 153 -3.43 0.54 12.50
C VAL A 153 -3.09 0.46 14.00
N TRP A 154 -3.80 -0.35 14.79
CA TRP A 154 -3.50 -0.55 16.21
C TRP A 154 -2.20 -1.35 16.38
N ASN A 155 -2.05 -2.45 15.64
CA ASN A 155 -0.83 -3.24 15.56
C ASN A 155 0.37 -2.39 15.15
N PHE A 156 0.21 -1.54 14.13
CA PHE A 156 1.23 -0.57 13.74
C PHE A 156 1.55 0.40 14.88
N GLY A 157 0.53 0.99 15.50
CA GLY A 157 0.70 1.98 16.55
C GLY A 157 1.46 1.44 17.76
N VAL A 158 1.17 0.20 18.18
CA VAL A 158 1.92 -0.49 19.24
C VAL A 158 3.37 -0.72 18.81
N GLN A 159 3.61 -1.27 17.61
CA GLN A 159 4.97 -1.54 17.13
C GLN A 159 5.80 -0.25 16.95
N ALA A 160 5.17 0.83 16.49
CA ALA A 160 5.80 2.13 16.27
C ALA A 160 6.00 2.95 17.55
N GLY A 161 5.53 2.46 18.71
CA GLY A 161 5.58 3.22 19.97
C GLY A 161 4.69 4.46 19.96
N ARG A 162 3.65 4.46 19.11
CA ARG A 162 2.66 5.53 18.95
C ARG A 162 1.39 5.28 19.79
N MET A 163 1.35 4.17 20.50
CA MET A 163 0.19 3.71 21.27
C MET A 163 0.61 3.12 22.61
N ILE A 164 -0.21 3.35 23.62
CA ILE A 164 -0.07 2.74 24.94
C ILE A 164 -1.33 1.93 25.20
N GLU A 165 -1.19 0.62 25.35
CA GLU A 165 -2.27 -0.28 25.73
C GLU A 165 -2.10 -0.67 27.20
N ILE A 166 -3.17 -0.52 27.98
CA ILE A 166 -3.24 -1.01 29.36
C ILE A 166 -4.25 -2.15 29.36
N LEU A 167 -3.75 -3.38 29.39
CA LEU A 167 -4.60 -4.55 29.44
C LEU A 167 -5.24 -4.68 30.83
N PRO A 168 -6.51 -5.12 30.92
CA PRO A 168 -7.14 -5.38 32.19
C PRO A 168 -6.37 -6.49 32.94
N THR A 169 -6.10 -6.28 34.22
CA THR A 169 -5.62 -7.35 35.10
C THR A 169 -6.73 -8.37 35.25
N THR A 170 -6.45 -9.60 34.81
CA THR A 170 -7.31 -10.79 35.03
C THR A 170 -7.65 -10.99 36.49
#